data_AF-A8XBN6-F1
#
_entry.id   AF-A8XBN6-F1
#
_cell.length_a   1.000
_cell.length_b   1.000
_cell.length_c   1.000
_cell.angle_alpha   90.00
_cell.angle_beta   90.00
_cell.angle_gamma   90.00
#
_symmetry.space_group_name_H-M   'P 1'
#
loop_
_entity.id
_entity.type
_entity.pdbx_description
1 polymer ?
#
loop_
_entity_poly.entity_id
_entity_poly.type
_entity_poly.pdbx_seq_one_letter_code
_entity_poly.pdbx_strand_id
1 'polypeptide(L)'
;MATIVQTHKLNLHDVEIVQALVYSSESNCAELKRTFQLELAQGYNEVKVQNLPFDLVHNSIRVSGSGEAVIHDVSVKNQEGADFVIPDRVLAIRAIYEEKERIKNKISDSKTAVQKRIEGLDNLITESVKNGKDGSLHFDGRTIESLNALHAYHQDKTVDLRAQIRNLEEQERKAQEELIRALTDWQHTGYANRNSAQYASIVVESTNGGSVELTVTYQVNNVAWFPFYDIRVTSGDDAEMHITYFGKVRQFSGEDWKNVPLILSTAKPAHGVKQLPKLGALEASIVVPEPECNTMRRGYGGGRGGYEMACAAPMALRCQKMGMTSAFVKSSNIASEFSIGRPATIDDRTEEYKVNIGQFTLPTKLSNVTVPSRNAAAFLVANSVNSSDYPLVAGQTSIFLDVDPNIRVEYKPVKNYQERTGTVEKLNSQVTEKTTAVTNLRPNPVLLTIREQLPRSTDSRIKVTLQSPEAKEVAEPSVEPTAGAEITPEKILDYTVQLAPGEARTVVVKYVTEHPAEEQVSYEEKF
;
A
#
# COMPACT_ATOMS: atom_id res chain seq x y z
N MET A 1 -42.37 -10.61 30.05
CA MET A 1 -41.57 -9.43 29.68
C MET A 1 -41.49 -8.57 30.91
N ALA A 2 -40.31 -8.39 31.49
CA ALA A 2 -40.16 -7.47 32.61
C ALA A 2 -40.46 -6.05 32.11
N THR A 3 -41.25 -5.29 32.86
CA THR A 3 -41.65 -3.92 32.48
C THR A 3 -40.47 -2.98 32.68
N ILE A 4 -40.04 -2.31 31.61
CA ILE A 4 -39.00 -1.26 31.70
C ILE A 4 -39.58 -0.09 32.50
N VAL A 5 -38.92 0.24 33.60
CA VAL A 5 -39.32 1.30 34.54
C VAL A 5 -38.83 2.67 34.07
N GLN A 6 -37.64 2.73 33.46
CA GLN A 6 -37.05 3.96 32.96
C GLN A 6 -36.26 3.72 31.68
N THR A 7 -36.30 4.69 30.75
CA THR A 7 -35.50 4.68 29.52
C THR A 7 -34.57 5.88 29.48
N HIS A 8 -33.28 5.62 29.34
CA HIS A 8 -32.25 6.64 29.12
C HIS A 8 -31.92 6.73 27.63
N LYS A 9 -31.91 7.93 27.07
CA LYS A 9 -31.43 8.19 25.70
C LYS A 9 -30.13 8.97 25.80
N LEU A 10 -29.05 8.40 25.30
CA LEU A 10 -27.71 8.97 25.32
C LEU A 10 -27.22 9.08 23.89
N ASN A 11 -26.50 10.15 23.54
CA ASN A 11 -25.75 10.15 22.28
C ASN A 11 -24.34 9.65 22.53
N LEU A 12 -23.83 8.82 21.62
CA LEU A 12 -22.49 8.28 21.73
C LEU A 12 -21.40 9.38 21.78
N HIS A 13 -21.61 10.46 21.03
CA HIS A 13 -20.64 11.56 20.90
C HIS A 13 -20.73 12.62 22.01
N ASP A 14 -21.66 12.50 22.96
CA ASP A 14 -21.74 13.41 24.12
C ASP A 14 -20.62 13.14 25.13
N VAL A 15 -19.95 11.98 25.02
CA VAL A 15 -18.81 11.60 25.85
C VAL A 15 -17.56 11.40 25.01
N GLU A 16 -16.42 11.80 25.57
CA GLU A 16 -15.11 11.65 24.95
C GLU A 16 -14.68 10.18 24.86
N ILE A 17 -13.84 9.87 23.88
CA ILE A 17 -13.23 8.55 23.76
C ILE A 17 -12.14 8.42 24.82
N VAL A 18 -12.31 7.47 25.74
CA VAL A 18 -11.38 7.22 26.85
C VAL A 18 -10.11 6.51 26.37
N GLN A 19 -10.24 5.66 25.35
CA GLN A 19 -9.14 4.89 24.79
C GLN A 19 -9.45 4.47 23.34
N ALA A 20 -8.42 4.57 22.49
CA ALA A 20 -8.44 3.98 21.15
C ALA A 20 -7.32 2.94 21.01
N LEU A 21 -7.70 1.68 20.78
CA LEU A 21 -6.81 0.56 20.51
C LEU A 21 -6.84 0.27 19.00
N VAL A 22 -5.77 0.62 18.29
CA VAL A 22 -5.68 0.47 16.83
C VAL A 22 -4.94 -0.80 16.47
N TYR A 23 -5.54 -1.63 15.62
CA TYR A 23 -4.93 -2.86 15.15
C TYR A 23 -4.11 -2.64 13.87
N SER A 24 -3.25 -3.61 13.57
CA SER A 24 -2.43 -3.59 12.35
C SER A 24 -3.26 -3.48 11.08
N SER A 25 -2.62 -3.04 10.00
CA SER A 25 -3.23 -2.92 8.67
C SER A 25 -3.89 -4.18 8.15
N GLU A 26 -3.48 -5.36 8.63
CA GLU A 26 -4.11 -6.63 8.28
C GLU A 26 -5.53 -6.77 8.83
N SER A 27 -5.83 -6.16 9.98
CA SER A 27 -7.17 -6.20 10.60
C SER A 27 -8.04 -5.02 10.18
N ASN A 28 -7.42 -3.88 9.84
CA ASN A 28 -8.10 -2.65 9.38
C ASN A 28 -9.28 -2.22 10.28
N CYS A 29 -9.11 -2.38 11.59
CA CYS A 29 -10.08 -1.95 12.59
C CYS A 29 -9.39 -1.31 13.82
N ALA A 30 -10.20 -0.63 14.63
CA ALA A 30 -9.83 -0.14 15.95
C ALA A 30 -10.93 -0.46 16.97
N GLU A 31 -10.56 -0.65 18.23
CA GLU A 31 -11.47 -0.77 19.35
C GLU A 31 -11.47 0.55 20.15
N LEU A 32 -12.67 1.10 20.34
CA LEU A 32 -12.90 2.36 21.03
C LEU A 32 -13.65 2.11 22.33
N LYS A 33 -13.29 2.85 23.37
CA LYS A 33 -13.95 2.79 24.67
C LYS A 33 -14.49 4.14 25.08
N ARG A 34 -15.73 4.15 25.56
CA ARG A 34 -16.43 5.31 26.10
C ARG A 34 -17.08 4.95 27.42
N THR A 35 -17.16 5.92 28.32
CA THR A 35 -17.72 5.73 29.65
C THR A 35 -18.85 6.72 29.88
N PHE A 36 -19.99 6.19 30.31
CA PHE A 36 -21.20 6.95 30.61
C PHE A 36 -21.49 6.85 32.10
N GLN A 37 -21.85 7.99 32.70
CA GLN A 37 -22.34 8.07 34.07
C GLN A 37 -23.86 8.25 34.02
N LEU A 38 -24.60 7.44 34.77
CA LEU A 38 -26.07 7.45 34.76
C LEU A 38 -26.65 7.08 36.11
N GLU A 39 -27.82 7.64 36.41
CA GLU A 39 -28.61 7.33 37.60
C GLU A 39 -29.76 6.39 37.20
N LEU A 40 -29.74 5.16 37.72
CA LEU A 40 -30.77 4.16 37.44
C LEU A 40 -31.93 4.24 38.44
N ALA A 41 -33.16 4.03 37.97
CA ALA A 41 -34.29 3.73 38.85
C ALA A 41 -34.22 2.29 39.36
N GLN A 42 -34.91 2.04 40.47
CA GLN A 42 -35.14 0.68 40.97
C GLN A 42 -35.95 -0.14 39.94
N GLY A 43 -35.44 -1.32 39.59
CA GLY A 43 -36.01 -2.24 38.61
C GLY A 43 -35.27 -2.26 37.26
N TYR A 44 -35.99 -2.59 36.19
CA TYR A 44 -35.44 -2.70 34.84
C TYR A 44 -35.36 -1.33 34.17
N ASN A 45 -34.19 -0.99 33.65
CA ASN A 45 -33.89 0.22 32.91
C ASN A 45 -33.43 -0.14 31.51
N GLU A 46 -33.79 0.66 30.52
CA GLU A 46 -33.28 0.55 29.15
C GLU A 46 -32.41 1.76 28.81
N VAL A 47 -31.14 1.52 28.50
CA VAL A 47 -30.21 2.56 28.04
C VAL A 47 -30.08 2.45 26.52
N LYS A 48 -30.49 3.50 25.81
CA LYS A 48 -30.39 3.64 24.36
C LYS A 48 -29.24 4.57 24.00
N VAL A 49 -28.15 4.01 23.49
CA VAL A 49 -27.01 4.78 22.98
C VAL A 49 -27.19 5.01 21.48
N GLN A 50 -27.50 6.24 21.10
CA GLN A 50 -27.83 6.68 19.74
C GLN A 50 -26.60 7.23 19.01
N ASN A 51 -26.74 7.44 17.70
CA ASN A 51 -25.69 7.94 16.81
C ASN A 51 -24.45 7.05 16.81
N LEU A 52 -24.66 5.73 16.67
CA LEU A 52 -23.56 4.79 16.49
C LEU A 52 -22.80 5.09 15.18
N PRO A 53 -21.47 4.86 15.14
CA PRO A 53 -20.65 5.12 13.96
C PRO A 53 -21.10 4.23 12.82
N PHE A 54 -20.95 4.72 11.59
CA PHE A 54 -21.33 3.94 10.40
C PHE A 54 -20.51 2.65 10.27
N ASP A 55 -19.19 2.76 10.46
CA ASP A 55 -18.26 1.63 10.34
C ASP A 55 -18.21 0.71 11.57
N LEU A 56 -19.20 0.82 12.45
CA LEU A 56 -19.34 -0.04 13.62
C LEU A 56 -19.50 -1.51 13.21
N VAL A 57 -18.72 -2.39 13.83
CA VAL A 57 -18.91 -3.83 13.75
C VAL A 57 -19.99 -4.25 14.76
N HIS A 58 -21.22 -4.56 14.31
CA HIS A 58 -22.38 -4.83 15.17
C HIS A 58 -22.10 -5.82 16.32
N ASN A 59 -21.44 -6.93 16.01
CA ASN A 59 -21.18 -8.01 16.97
C ASN A 59 -19.99 -7.75 17.90
N SER A 60 -19.34 -6.58 17.78
CA SER A 60 -18.19 -6.19 18.59
C SER A 60 -18.56 -5.44 19.85
N ILE A 61 -19.80 -4.91 19.96
CA ILE A 61 -20.19 -4.13 21.13
C ILE A 61 -20.12 -5.01 22.38
N ARG A 62 -19.46 -4.47 23.40
CA ARG A 62 -19.35 -5.03 24.75
C ARG A 62 -19.66 -3.91 25.73
N VAL A 63 -20.37 -4.25 26.80
CA VAL A 63 -20.68 -3.28 27.86
C VAL A 63 -20.21 -3.89 29.17
N SER A 64 -19.42 -3.12 29.91
CA SER A 64 -19.06 -3.42 31.29
C SER A 64 -19.60 -2.32 32.18
N GLY A 65 -20.07 -2.66 33.37
CA GLY A 65 -20.59 -1.71 34.34
C GLY A 65 -19.82 -1.75 35.65
N SER A 66 -19.77 -0.62 36.34
CA SER A 66 -19.35 -0.48 37.74
C SER A 66 -20.50 0.12 38.53
N GLY A 67 -20.96 -0.57 39.58
CA GLY A 67 -22.12 -0.19 40.40
C GLY A 67 -22.99 -1.39 40.80
N GLU A 68 -24.02 -1.14 41.61
CA GLU A 68 -24.98 -2.17 42.07
C GLU A 68 -26.09 -2.39 41.00
N ALA A 69 -25.70 -2.98 39.87
CA ALA A 69 -26.60 -3.28 38.76
C ALA A 69 -26.15 -4.51 37.94
N VAL A 70 -27.09 -5.16 37.26
CA VAL A 70 -26.85 -6.34 36.41
C VAL A 70 -27.27 -6.04 34.97
N ILE A 71 -26.37 -6.30 34.02
CA ILE A 71 -26.64 -6.16 32.58
C ILE A 71 -27.27 -7.46 32.07
N HIS A 72 -28.45 -7.36 31.46
CA HIS A 72 -29.21 -8.52 30.96
C HIS A 72 -29.08 -8.72 29.46
N ASP A 73 -29.18 -7.63 28.69
CA ASP A 73 -29.13 -7.67 27.23
C ASP A 73 -28.33 -6.50 26.67
N VAL A 74 -27.61 -6.77 25.58
CA VAL A 74 -26.89 -5.78 24.78
C VAL A 74 -27.14 -6.11 23.32
N SER A 75 -27.95 -5.30 22.66
CA SER A 75 -28.32 -5.52 21.26
C SER A 75 -28.26 -4.23 20.44
N VAL A 76 -27.78 -4.32 19.19
CA VAL A 76 -27.83 -3.20 18.24
C VAL A 76 -29.12 -3.30 17.44
N LYS A 77 -29.88 -2.22 17.40
CA LYS A 77 -31.18 -2.15 16.72
C LYS A 77 -31.18 -0.99 15.72
N ASN A 78 -31.92 -1.17 14.63
CA ASN A 78 -32.23 -0.08 13.72
C ASN A 78 -33.33 0.79 14.34
N GLN A 79 -33.22 2.10 14.18
CA GLN A 79 -34.21 3.08 14.58
C GLN A 79 -35.02 3.47 13.34
N GLU A 80 -36.29 3.06 13.30
CA GLU A 80 -37.20 3.40 12.21
C GLU A 80 -37.62 4.87 12.31
N GLY A 81 -37.61 5.59 11.18
CA GLY A 81 -38.19 6.93 11.05
C GLY A 81 -37.45 8.07 11.75
N ALA A 82 -36.22 7.85 12.25
CA ALA A 82 -35.42 8.90 12.86
C ALA A 82 -34.40 9.49 11.88
N ASP A 83 -34.38 10.82 11.79
CA ASP A 83 -33.27 11.56 11.21
C ASP A 83 -32.03 11.30 12.07
N PHE A 84 -31.02 10.64 11.50
CA PHE A 84 -29.71 10.57 12.16
C PHE A 84 -29.04 11.93 12.04
N VAL A 85 -28.31 12.32 13.09
CA VAL A 85 -27.54 13.57 13.06
C VAL A 85 -26.39 13.38 12.06
N ILE A 86 -26.47 14.12 10.95
CA ILE A 86 -25.39 14.18 9.97
C ILE A 86 -24.40 15.22 10.46
N PRO A 87 -23.11 14.89 10.64
CA PRO A 87 -22.11 15.88 11.01
C PRO A 87 -22.06 17.03 10.00
N ASP A 88 -21.87 18.27 10.45
CA ASP A 88 -21.83 19.46 9.58
C ASP A 88 -20.81 19.32 8.44
N ARG A 89 -19.67 18.66 8.70
CA ARG A 89 -18.66 18.35 7.67
C ARG A 89 -19.21 17.50 6.53
N VAL A 90 -20.07 16.53 6.83
CA VAL A 90 -20.64 15.60 5.85
C VAL A 90 -21.70 16.33 5.03
N LEU A 91 -22.48 17.22 5.65
CA LEU A 91 -23.40 18.11 4.93
C LEU A 91 -22.64 19.05 3.97
N ALA A 92 -21.50 19.60 4.39
CA ALA A 92 -20.65 20.43 3.53
C ALA A 92 -20.11 19.64 2.31
N ILE A 93 -19.64 18.42 2.52
CA ILE A 93 -19.17 17.54 1.42
C ILE A 93 -20.31 17.23 0.44
N ARG A 94 -21.50 16.90 0.96
CA ARG A 94 -22.69 16.67 0.13
C ARG A 94 -23.03 17.90 -0.71
N ALA A 95 -23.02 19.08 -0.11
CA ALA A 95 -23.30 20.33 -0.83
C ALA A 95 -22.28 20.60 -1.95
N ILE A 96 -21.00 20.29 -1.73
CA ILE A 96 -19.95 20.37 -2.77
C ILE A 96 -20.25 19.39 -3.91
N TYR A 97 -20.59 18.13 -3.60
CA TYR A 97 -20.96 17.14 -4.61
C TYR A 97 -22.15 17.61 -5.45
N GLU A 98 -23.23 18.04 -4.81
CA GLU A 98 -24.44 18.52 -5.50
C GLU A 98 -24.15 19.75 -6.38
N GLU A 99 -23.26 20.65 -5.94
CA GLU A 99 -22.85 21.81 -6.75
C GLU A 99 -22.02 21.40 -7.97
N LYS A 100 -21.07 20.47 -7.83
CA LYS A 100 -20.30 19.95 -8.97
C LYS A 100 -21.17 19.22 -9.97
N GLU A 101 -22.18 18.49 -9.50
CA GLU A 101 -23.16 17.83 -10.35
C GLU A 101 -23.97 18.85 -11.16
N ARG A 102 -24.44 19.94 -10.52
CA ARG A 102 -25.14 21.04 -11.21
C ARG A 102 -24.27 21.71 -12.28
N ILE A 103 -23.00 21.99 -11.99
CA ILE A 103 -22.07 22.59 -12.95
C ILE A 103 -21.89 21.69 -14.18
N LYS A 104 -21.65 20.39 -13.96
CA LYS A 104 -21.49 19.42 -15.04
C LYS A 104 -22.75 19.31 -15.90
N ASN A 105 -23.93 19.26 -15.28
CA ASN A 105 -25.20 19.24 -16.01
C ASN A 105 -25.41 20.51 -16.84
N LYS A 106 -25.12 21.70 -16.29
CA LYS A 106 -25.22 22.97 -17.02
C LYS A 106 -24.29 23.03 -18.25
N ILE A 107 -23.07 22.51 -18.14
CA ILE A 107 -22.12 22.44 -19.27
C ILE A 107 -22.63 21.45 -20.33
N SER A 108 -23.10 20.27 -19.90
CA SER A 108 -23.71 19.27 -20.78
C SER A 108 -24.89 19.84 -21.55
N ASP A 109 -25.81 20.54 -20.87
CA ASP A 109 -26.98 21.19 -21.50
C ASP A 109 -26.54 22.24 -22.52
N SER A 110 -25.52 23.04 -22.20
CA SER A 110 -24.95 24.05 -23.11
C SER A 110 -24.35 23.41 -24.35
N LYS A 111 -23.64 22.28 -24.18
CA LYS A 111 -23.07 21.50 -25.29
C LYS A 111 -24.17 20.95 -26.19
N THR A 112 -25.22 20.36 -25.61
CA THR A 112 -26.37 19.86 -26.37
C THR A 112 -27.08 20.98 -27.14
N ALA A 113 -27.23 22.18 -26.55
CA ALA A 113 -27.82 23.32 -27.24
C ALA A 113 -26.98 23.78 -28.46
N VAL A 114 -25.66 23.83 -28.34
CA VAL A 114 -24.75 24.18 -29.45
C VAL A 114 -24.79 23.10 -30.54
N GLN A 115 -24.80 21.81 -30.16
CA GLN A 115 -24.95 20.70 -31.11
C GLN A 115 -26.26 20.79 -31.90
N LYS A 116 -27.39 21.05 -31.21
CA LYS A 116 -28.70 21.27 -31.86
C LYS A 116 -28.70 22.47 -32.80
N ARG A 117 -27.92 23.51 -32.51
CA ARG A 117 -27.75 24.66 -33.40
C ARG A 117 -26.98 24.30 -34.68
N ILE A 118 -25.94 23.47 -34.60
CA ILE A 118 -25.23 22.95 -35.77
C ILE A 118 -26.16 22.08 -36.61
N GLU A 119 -26.88 21.13 -35.98
CA GLU A 119 -27.87 20.28 -36.66
C GLU A 119 -28.93 21.12 -37.39
N GLY A 120 -29.44 22.19 -36.76
CA GLY A 120 -30.37 23.13 -37.39
C GLY A 120 -29.78 23.82 -38.62
N LEU A 121 -28.53 24.29 -38.55
CA LEU A 121 -27.83 24.91 -39.68
C LEU A 121 -27.58 23.91 -40.83
N ASP A 122 -27.20 22.67 -40.50
CA ASP A 122 -27.00 21.60 -41.49
C ASP A 122 -28.32 21.20 -42.20
N ASN A 123 -29.42 21.17 -41.45
CA ASN A 123 -30.75 20.92 -42.00
C ASN A 123 -31.18 22.04 -42.94
N LEU A 124 -30.94 23.31 -42.60
CA LEU A 124 -31.25 24.45 -43.47
C LEU A 124 -30.52 24.38 -44.82
N ILE A 125 -29.23 24.00 -44.84
CA ILE A 125 -28.51 23.75 -46.10
C ILE A 125 -29.15 22.59 -46.87
N THR A 126 -29.42 21.48 -46.18
CA THR A 126 -29.96 20.27 -46.80
C THR A 126 -31.32 20.51 -47.45
N GLU A 127 -32.21 21.26 -46.78
CA GLU A 127 -33.51 21.65 -47.32
C GLU A 127 -33.39 22.63 -48.49
N SER A 128 -32.46 23.59 -48.41
CA SER A 128 -32.18 24.53 -49.51
C SER A 128 -31.74 23.81 -50.79
N VAL A 129 -30.92 22.76 -50.68
CA VAL A 129 -30.48 21.93 -51.83
C VAL A 129 -31.61 21.04 -52.36
N LYS A 130 -32.49 20.53 -51.48
CA LYS A 130 -33.64 19.69 -51.89
C LYS A 130 -34.67 20.49 -52.68
N ASN A 131 -35.04 21.68 -52.22
CA ASN A 131 -36.01 22.55 -52.91
C ASN A 131 -35.45 23.11 -54.25
N GLY A 132 -34.14 23.13 -54.43
CA GLY A 132 -33.47 23.41 -55.71
C GLY A 132 -33.71 22.39 -56.82
N LYS A 133 -34.12 21.16 -56.47
CA LYS A 133 -34.34 20.08 -57.46
C LYS A 133 -35.73 20.06 -58.08
N ASP A 134 -36.70 20.77 -57.51
CA ASP A 134 -38.10 20.75 -57.97
C ASP A 134 -38.38 21.74 -59.13
N GLY A 135 -37.32 22.30 -59.72
CA GLY A 135 -37.40 23.16 -60.92
C GLY A 135 -37.99 24.56 -60.69
N SER A 136 -38.38 24.91 -59.46
CA SER A 136 -39.05 26.19 -59.15
C SER A 136 -38.10 27.35 -58.79
N LEU A 137 -36.79 27.13 -58.77
CA LEU A 137 -35.79 28.16 -58.48
C LEU A 137 -35.24 28.73 -59.79
N HIS A 138 -35.69 29.94 -60.14
CA HIS A 138 -35.04 30.73 -61.19
C HIS A 138 -33.65 31.14 -60.69
N PHE A 139 -32.60 30.50 -61.23
CA PHE A 139 -31.21 30.89 -60.97
C PHE A 139 -30.88 32.20 -61.69
N ASP A 140 -31.36 33.31 -61.16
CA ASP A 140 -30.77 34.61 -61.47
C ASP A 140 -29.46 34.79 -60.67
N GLY A 141 -28.62 35.74 -61.08
CA GLY A 141 -27.35 36.01 -60.40
C GLY A 141 -27.52 36.28 -58.90
N ARG A 142 -28.66 36.88 -58.50
CA ARG A 142 -29.00 37.19 -57.10
C ARG A 142 -29.30 35.94 -56.27
N THR A 143 -29.90 34.90 -56.87
CA THR A 143 -30.17 33.62 -56.20
C THR A 143 -28.89 32.85 -55.93
N ILE A 144 -27.93 32.86 -56.87
CA ILE A 144 -26.61 32.24 -56.70
C ILE A 144 -25.78 32.99 -55.65
N GLU A 145 -25.81 34.33 -55.65
CA GLU A 145 -25.17 35.16 -54.63
C GLU A 145 -25.72 34.87 -53.23
N SER A 146 -27.04 34.73 -53.09
CA SER A 146 -27.70 34.42 -51.81
C SER A 146 -27.35 33.03 -51.29
N LEU A 147 -27.27 32.03 -52.18
CA LEU A 147 -26.86 30.67 -51.82
C LEU A 147 -25.37 30.61 -51.41
N ASN A 148 -24.51 31.32 -52.14
CA ASN A 148 -23.09 31.42 -51.78
C ASN A 148 -22.91 32.15 -50.43
N ALA A 149 -23.69 33.20 -50.17
CA ALA A 149 -23.70 33.89 -48.89
C ALA A 149 -24.19 33.00 -47.73
N LEU A 150 -25.24 32.19 -47.95
CA LEU A 150 -25.72 31.21 -46.97
C LEU A 150 -24.68 30.12 -46.69
N HIS A 151 -24.02 29.59 -47.72
CA HIS A 151 -22.93 28.64 -47.56
C HIS A 151 -21.73 29.24 -46.82
N ALA A 152 -21.33 30.47 -47.15
CA ALA A 152 -20.26 31.17 -46.43
C ALA A 152 -20.63 31.41 -44.95
N TYR A 153 -21.86 31.85 -44.68
CA TYR A 153 -22.37 32.02 -43.32
C TYR A 153 -22.39 30.71 -42.54
N HIS A 154 -22.85 29.62 -43.14
CA HIS A 154 -22.84 28.29 -42.53
C HIS A 154 -21.41 27.81 -42.24
N GLN A 155 -20.48 27.96 -43.20
CA GLN A 155 -19.09 27.56 -43.01
C GLN A 155 -18.45 28.31 -41.84
N ASP A 156 -18.60 29.64 -41.79
CA ASP A 156 -18.10 30.48 -40.70
C ASP A 156 -18.71 30.08 -39.35
N LYS A 157 -20.04 30.02 -39.28
CA LYS A 157 -20.74 29.70 -38.03
C LYS A 157 -20.50 28.27 -37.56
N THR A 158 -20.34 27.32 -38.46
CA THR A 158 -20.03 25.93 -38.09
C THR A 158 -18.63 25.83 -37.50
N VAL A 159 -17.64 26.58 -38.01
CA VAL A 159 -16.30 26.63 -37.42
C VAL A 159 -16.34 27.22 -36.01
N ASP A 160 -17.05 28.35 -35.84
CA ASP A 160 -17.27 28.99 -34.53
C ASP A 160 -17.95 28.05 -33.52
N LEU A 161 -19.07 27.43 -33.91
CA LEU A 161 -19.84 26.55 -33.03
C LEU A 161 -19.06 25.27 -32.69
N ARG A 162 -18.29 24.71 -33.64
CA ARG A 162 -17.38 23.59 -33.36
C ARG A 162 -16.24 24.00 -32.42
N ALA A 163 -15.73 25.23 -32.51
CA ALA A 163 -14.76 25.75 -31.54
C ALA A 163 -15.38 25.89 -30.14
N GLN A 164 -16.64 26.34 -30.05
CA GLN A 164 -17.39 26.36 -28.79
C GLN A 164 -17.60 24.96 -28.21
N ILE A 165 -17.95 23.96 -29.04
CA ILE A 165 -18.06 22.56 -28.59
C ILE A 165 -16.74 22.07 -28.01
N ARG A 166 -15.59 22.28 -28.68
CA ARG A 166 -14.28 21.86 -28.15
C ARG A 166 -13.97 22.50 -26.79
N ASN A 167 -14.35 23.76 -26.59
CA ASN A 167 -14.21 24.43 -25.30
C ASN A 167 -15.12 23.80 -24.24
N LEU A 168 -16.40 23.59 -24.57
CA LEU A 168 -17.36 22.95 -23.67
C LEU A 168 -16.97 21.50 -23.34
N GLU A 169 -16.38 20.75 -24.26
CA GLU A 169 -15.85 19.39 -24.01
C GLU A 169 -14.70 19.40 -23.02
N GLU A 170 -13.77 20.35 -23.13
CA GLU A 170 -12.69 20.51 -22.17
C GLU A 170 -13.21 20.93 -20.79
N GLN A 171 -14.22 21.82 -20.74
CA GLN A 171 -14.88 22.18 -19.49
C GLN A 171 -15.65 21.00 -18.88
N GLU A 172 -16.35 20.22 -19.70
CA GLU A 172 -17.08 19.02 -19.28
C GLU A 172 -16.14 17.97 -18.73
N ARG A 173 -14.99 17.73 -19.38
CA ARG A 173 -13.95 16.82 -18.89
C ARG A 173 -13.45 17.24 -17.51
N LYS A 174 -13.10 18.52 -17.32
CA LYS A 174 -12.67 19.05 -16.01
C LYS A 174 -13.76 18.94 -14.95
N ALA A 175 -14.98 19.34 -15.28
CA ALA A 175 -16.12 19.26 -14.38
C ALA A 175 -16.43 17.80 -13.99
N GLN A 176 -16.25 16.86 -14.91
CA GLN A 176 -16.42 15.44 -14.65
C GLN A 176 -15.32 14.88 -13.74
N GLU A 177 -14.06 15.27 -13.92
CA GLU A 177 -12.97 14.90 -13.01
C GLU A 177 -13.22 15.43 -11.59
N GLU A 178 -13.66 16.68 -11.46
CA GLU A 178 -14.02 17.27 -10.17
C GLU A 178 -15.25 16.62 -9.54
N LEU A 179 -16.28 16.29 -10.34
CA LEU A 179 -17.46 15.57 -9.88
C LEU A 179 -17.10 14.17 -9.37
N ILE A 180 -16.23 13.45 -10.07
CA ILE A 180 -15.77 12.12 -9.63
C ILE A 180 -15.04 12.22 -8.30
N ARG A 181 -14.18 13.23 -8.10
CA ARG A 181 -13.52 13.47 -6.81
C ARG A 181 -14.54 13.76 -5.70
N ALA A 182 -15.46 14.69 -5.94
CA ALA A 182 -16.50 15.03 -4.97
C ALA A 182 -17.45 13.86 -4.66
N LEU A 183 -17.77 13.03 -5.67
CA LEU A 183 -18.54 11.80 -5.49
C LEU A 183 -17.78 10.78 -4.64
N THR A 184 -16.49 10.61 -4.90
CA THR A 184 -15.61 9.73 -4.11
C THR A 184 -15.57 10.20 -2.67
N ASP A 185 -15.38 11.51 -2.43
CA ASP A 185 -15.41 12.11 -1.09
C ASP A 185 -16.75 11.91 -0.39
N TRP A 186 -17.87 12.04 -1.12
CA TRP A 186 -19.22 11.78 -0.61
C TRP A 186 -19.42 10.29 -0.26
N GLN A 187 -19.02 9.37 -1.13
CA GLN A 187 -19.13 7.93 -0.89
C GLN A 187 -18.28 7.49 0.30
N HIS A 188 -17.05 8.02 0.41
CA HIS A 188 -16.16 7.79 1.55
C HIS A 188 -16.69 8.37 2.86
N THR A 189 -17.84 9.06 2.90
CA THR A 189 -18.46 9.49 4.18
C THR A 189 -19.14 8.32 4.88
N GLY A 190 -19.48 7.24 4.15
CA GLY A 190 -20.36 6.19 4.64
C GLY A 190 -21.84 6.60 4.73
N TYR A 191 -22.15 7.90 4.56
CA TYR A 191 -23.51 8.42 4.65
C TYR A 191 -24.28 8.36 3.32
N ALA A 192 -23.60 8.13 2.20
CA ALA A 192 -24.22 8.04 0.87
C ALA A 192 -25.33 6.97 0.78
N ASN A 193 -25.17 5.85 1.50
CA ASN A 193 -26.10 4.71 1.48
C ASN A 193 -26.79 4.48 2.83
N ARG A 194 -26.70 5.43 3.78
CA ARG A 194 -27.25 5.25 5.12
C ARG A 194 -28.75 5.49 5.10
N ASN A 195 -29.53 4.42 5.26
CA ASN A 195 -31.00 4.44 5.22
C ASN A 195 -31.67 4.29 6.58
N SER A 196 -30.90 4.02 7.64
CA SER A 196 -31.42 3.85 9.01
C SER A 196 -30.41 4.32 10.05
N ALA A 197 -30.92 4.97 11.09
CA ALA A 197 -30.15 5.24 12.30
C ALA A 197 -30.04 3.95 13.11
N GLN A 198 -28.93 3.75 13.83
CA GLN A 198 -28.73 2.60 14.69
C GLN A 198 -28.48 3.06 16.12
N TYR A 199 -28.96 2.26 17.08
CA TYR A 199 -28.73 2.48 18.50
C TYR A 199 -28.42 1.17 19.20
N ALA A 200 -27.62 1.24 20.27
CA ALA A 200 -27.42 0.12 21.18
C ALA A 200 -28.50 0.19 22.26
N SER A 201 -29.24 -0.91 22.44
CA SER A 201 -30.22 -1.13 23.49
C SER A 201 -29.55 -2.00 24.56
N ILE A 202 -29.36 -1.43 25.74
CA ILE A 202 -28.72 -2.08 26.88
C ILE A 202 -29.79 -2.18 27.98
N VAL A 203 -30.15 -3.39 28.37
CA VAL A 203 -31.11 -3.63 29.45
C VAL A 203 -30.36 -3.88 30.74
N VAL A 204 -30.60 -3.04 31.73
CA VAL A 204 -29.90 -3.06 33.02
C VAL A 204 -30.92 -3.14 34.16
N GLU A 205 -30.71 -4.04 35.11
CA GLU A 205 -31.53 -4.15 36.32
C GLU A 205 -30.76 -3.60 37.53
N SER A 206 -31.38 -2.73 38.31
CA SER A 206 -30.85 -2.27 39.59
C SER A 206 -31.83 -2.56 40.73
N THR A 207 -31.33 -3.18 41.80
CA THR A 207 -32.12 -3.58 42.98
C THR A 207 -32.58 -2.40 43.83
N ASN A 208 -31.72 -1.39 43.97
CA ASN A 208 -31.94 -0.23 44.84
C ASN A 208 -31.99 1.10 44.07
N GLY A 209 -31.72 1.08 42.76
CA GLY A 209 -31.42 2.28 42.00
C GLY A 209 -30.05 2.87 42.36
N GLY A 210 -29.68 3.97 41.69
CA GLY A 210 -28.48 4.75 42.01
C GLY A 210 -27.50 4.91 40.85
N SER A 211 -26.37 5.54 41.17
CA SER A 211 -25.33 5.92 40.22
C SER A 211 -24.56 4.69 39.74
N VAL A 212 -24.49 4.52 38.42
CA VAL A 212 -23.68 3.49 37.78
C VAL A 212 -22.85 4.09 36.65
N GLU A 213 -21.68 3.49 36.47
CA GLU A 213 -20.80 3.77 35.35
C GLU A 213 -20.92 2.64 34.32
N LEU A 214 -21.26 2.97 33.08
CA LEU A 214 -21.29 2.01 31.97
C LEU A 214 -20.17 2.34 30.97
N THR A 215 -19.23 1.42 30.81
CA THR A 215 -18.21 1.47 29.77
C THR A 215 -18.67 0.67 28.57
N VAL A 216 -18.85 1.36 27.44
CA VAL A 216 -19.17 0.76 26.15
C VAL A 216 -17.88 0.63 25.34
N THR A 217 -17.54 -0.60 24.97
CA THR A 217 -16.42 -0.94 24.10
C THR A 217 -16.97 -1.42 22.78
N TYR A 218 -16.46 -0.92 21.66
CA TYR A 218 -16.93 -1.29 20.34
C TYR A 218 -15.82 -1.16 19.29
N GLN A 219 -15.93 -1.92 18.19
CA GLN A 219 -14.96 -1.88 17.10
C GLN A 219 -15.51 -1.11 15.91
N VAL A 220 -14.63 -0.33 15.28
CA VAL A 220 -14.88 0.40 14.04
C VAL A 220 -13.92 -0.10 12.96
N ASN A 221 -14.41 -0.20 11.73
CA ASN A 221 -13.59 -0.54 10.57
C ASN A 221 -12.87 0.69 10.01
N ASN A 222 -12.04 0.46 8.99
CA ASN A 222 -11.32 1.50 8.24
C ASN A 222 -10.33 2.31 9.09
N VAL A 223 -9.78 1.68 10.12
CA VAL A 223 -8.69 2.23 10.92
C VAL A 223 -7.56 1.23 10.96
N ALA A 224 -6.34 1.68 10.71
CA ALA A 224 -5.16 0.82 10.70
C ALA A 224 -3.95 1.59 11.17
N TRP A 225 -2.95 0.90 11.72
CA TRP A 225 -1.62 1.46 11.85
C TRP A 225 -0.58 0.66 11.06
N PHE A 226 0.45 1.36 10.61
CA PHE A 226 1.56 0.82 9.83
C PHE A 226 2.87 1.07 10.57
N PRO A 227 3.71 0.06 10.78
CA PRO A 227 5.04 0.24 11.35
C PRO A 227 5.95 0.98 10.36
N PHE A 228 6.66 1.99 10.87
CA PHE A 228 7.60 2.79 10.10
C PHE A 228 8.87 3.03 10.92
N TYR A 229 10.04 2.78 10.33
CA TYR A 229 11.33 2.90 11.02
C TYR A 229 12.20 3.96 10.36
N ASP A 230 12.76 4.86 11.15
CA ASP A 230 13.88 5.71 10.71
C ASP A 230 15.17 5.13 11.28
N ILE A 231 16.03 4.61 10.41
CA ILE A 231 17.27 3.91 10.78
C ILE A 231 18.46 4.78 10.41
N ARG A 232 19.31 5.05 11.39
CA ARG A 232 20.56 5.79 11.21
C ARG A 232 21.72 5.00 11.77
N VAL A 233 22.76 4.84 10.98
CA VAL A 233 23.96 4.10 11.37
C VAL A 233 25.10 5.08 11.59
N THR A 234 25.71 5.03 12.78
CA THR A 234 26.92 5.79 13.09
C THR A 234 28.12 4.88 12.78
N SER A 235 29.04 5.37 11.93
CA SER A 235 30.26 4.63 11.57
C SER A 235 31.40 4.99 12.52
N GLY A 236 32.11 3.98 13.04
CA GLY A 236 33.23 4.10 14.00
C GLY A 236 33.72 2.72 14.44
N ASP A 237 34.67 2.68 15.38
CA ASP A 237 35.17 1.41 15.95
C ASP A 237 34.06 0.64 16.69
N ASP A 238 33.15 1.38 17.34
CA ASP A 238 31.89 0.87 17.91
C ASP A 238 30.70 1.37 17.07
N ALA A 239 30.42 0.68 15.97
CA ALA A 239 29.31 1.06 15.10
C ALA A 239 27.95 0.81 15.80
N GLU A 240 27.08 1.81 15.74
CA GLU A 240 25.77 1.79 16.38
C GLU A 240 24.67 2.07 15.36
N MET A 241 23.58 1.32 15.45
CA MET A 241 22.37 1.55 14.66
C MET A 241 21.30 2.14 15.57
N HIS A 242 21.01 3.42 15.35
CA HIS A 242 19.94 4.12 16.04
C HIS A 242 18.64 3.95 15.25
N ILE A 243 17.67 3.30 15.87
CA ILE A 243 16.34 3.05 15.29
C ILE A 243 15.35 3.94 16.02
N THR A 244 14.62 4.76 15.26
CA THR A 244 13.40 5.39 15.76
C THR A 244 12.20 4.66 15.18
N TYR A 245 11.41 4.06 16.06
CA TYR A 245 10.23 3.29 15.70
C TYR A 245 8.97 4.15 15.79
N PHE A 246 8.30 4.32 14.66
CA PHE A 246 7.05 5.04 14.53
C PHE A 246 5.89 4.11 14.15
N GLY A 247 4.69 4.52 14.54
CA GLY A 247 3.44 4.02 13.99
C GLY A 247 2.78 5.10 13.15
N LYS A 248 2.42 4.78 11.91
CA LYS A 248 1.59 5.65 11.05
C LYS A 248 0.15 5.20 11.17
N VAL A 249 -0.71 6.01 11.76
CA VAL A 249 -2.13 5.71 11.92
C VAL A 249 -2.92 6.29 10.76
N ARG A 250 -3.77 5.47 10.17
CA ARG A 250 -4.76 5.83 9.19
C ARG A 250 -6.13 5.64 9.83
N GLN A 251 -6.99 6.65 9.76
CA GLN A 251 -8.28 6.63 10.44
C GLN A 251 -9.37 7.15 9.50
N PHE A 252 -10.38 6.33 9.26
CA PHE A 252 -11.59 6.65 8.51
C PHE A 252 -12.81 6.10 9.24
N SER A 253 -12.86 6.22 10.57
CA SER A 253 -13.93 5.58 11.37
C SER A 253 -15.26 6.34 11.33
N GLY A 254 -15.31 7.50 10.66
CA GLY A 254 -16.46 8.40 10.69
C GLY A 254 -16.55 9.22 11.99
N GLU A 255 -15.57 9.14 12.89
CA GLU A 255 -15.55 9.85 14.17
C GLU A 255 -14.29 10.71 14.29
N ASP A 256 -14.37 11.89 14.92
CA ASP A 256 -13.16 12.65 15.25
C ASP A 256 -12.62 12.19 16.60
N TRP A 257 -11.32 11.88 16.66
CA TRP A 257 -10.65 11.52 17.91
C TRP A 257 -9.95 12.76 18.44
N LYS A 258 -10.46 13.33 19.52
CA LYS A 258 -9.89 14.54 20.14
C LYS A 258 -9.25 14.18 21.46
N ASN A 259 -7.93 14.40 21.57
CA ASN A 259 -7.17 14.16 22.79
C ASN A 259 -7.30 12.72 23.36
N VAL A 260 -7.26 11.72 22.49
CA VAL A 260 -7.53 10.32 22.85
C VAL A 260 -6.25 9.56 23.18
N PRO A 261 -6.15 8.87 24.33
CA PRO A 261 -5.07 7.93 24.61
C PRO A 261 -5.04 6.80 23.58
N LEU A 262 -3.92 6.69 22.87
CA LEU A 262 -3.76 5.79 21.74
C LEU A 262 -2.91 4.58 22.12
N ILE A 263 -3.39 3.39 21.78
CA ILE A 263 -2.63 2.13 21.91
C ILE A 263 -2.55 1.49 20.53
N LEU A 264 -1.35 1.14 20.09
CA LEU A 264 -1.15 0.40 18.84
C LEU A 264 -0.94 -1.08 19.16
N SER A 265 -1.69 -1.95 18.51
CA SER A 265 -1.62 -3.39 18.72
C SER A 265 -1.22 -4.12 17.44
N THR A 266 -0.28 -5.04 17.59
CA THR A 266 0.10 -6.01 16.55
C THR A 266 -0.85 -7.21 16.51
N ALA A 267 -1.83 -7.28 17.42
CA ALA A 267 -2.82 -8.35 17.45
C ALA A 267 -3.70 -8.35 16.20
N LYS A 268 -4.20 -9.55 15.86
CA LYS A 268 -5.30 -9.73 14.92
C LYS A 268 -6.54 -10.12 15.71
N PRO A 269 -7.56 -9.26 15.81
CA PRO A 269 -8.82 -9.62 16.44
C PRO A 269 -9.41 -10.84 15.71
N ALA A 270 -9.77 -11.88 16.44
CA ALA A 270 -10.30 -13.13 15.89
C ALA A 270 -11.76 -13.00 15.40
N HIS A 271 -12.12 -11.91 14.72
CA HIS A 271 -13.41 -11.77 14.07
C HIS A 271 -13.39 -12.52 12.74
N GLY A 272 -13.75 -13.81 12.79
CA GLY A 272 -14.05 -14.61 11.60
C GLY A 272 -13.44 -16.01 11.61
N VAL A 273 -12.22 -16.18 12.14
CA VAL A 273 -11.57 -17.50 12.21
C VAL A 273 -11.98 -18.21 13.50
N LYS A 274 -13.29 -18.47 13.64
CA LYS A 274 -13.82 -19.30 14.75
C LYS A 274 -13.66 -20.80 14.50
N GLN A 275 -13.23 -21.21 13.30
CA GLN A 275 -13.09 -22.61 12.94
C GLN A 275 -11.67 -22.91 12.48
N LEU A 276 -11.08 -23.93 13.12
CA LEU A 276 -9.89 -24.61 12.61
C LEU A 276 -10.17 -25.03 11.15
N PRO A 277 -9.32 -24.66 10.18
CA PRO A 277 -9.48 -25.10 8.80
C PRO A 277 -9.59 -26.62 8.77
N LYS A 278 -10.69 -27.14 8.23
CA LYS A 278 -10.87 -28.58 8.08
C LYS A 278 -10.03 -29.02 6.88
N LEU A 279 -9.11 -29.95 7.08
CA LEU A 279 -8.40 -30.59 5.98
C LEU A 279 -9.38 -31.46 5.19
N GLY A 280 -9.45 -31.26 3.87
CA GLY A 280 -10.06 -32.25 2.97
C GLY A 280 -9.15 -33.47 2.83
N ALA A 281 -9.72 -34.63 2.49
CA ALA A 281 -8.92 -35.79 2.15
C ALA A 281 -8.12 -35.52 0.87
N LEU A 282 -6.81 -35.78 0.89
CA LEU A 282 -5.99 -35.78 -0.32
C LEU A 282 -6.23 -37.09 -1.07
N GLU A 283 -7.03 -37.06 -2.13
CA GLU A 283 -7.17 -38.20 -3.03
C GLU A 283 -6.00 -38.23 -4.01
N ALA A 284 -5.17 -39.26 -3.89
CA ALA A 284 -4.14 -39.57 -4.86
C ALA A 284 -4.74 -40.45 -5.97
N SER A 285 -5.03 -39.86 -7.13
CA SER A 285 -5.40 -40.59 -8.35
C SER A 285 -4.24 -40.59 -9.33
N ILE A 286 -4.00 -41.73 -9.99
CA ILE A 286 -3.06 -41.83 -11.10
C ILE A 286 -3.61 -40.99 -12.25
N VAL A 287 -2.82 -40.02 -12.73
CA VAL A 287 -3.14 -39.25 -13.93
C VAL A 287 -3.14 -40.22 -15.11
N VAL A 288 -4.33 -40.58 -15.60
CA VAL A 288 -4.48 -41.26 -16.90
C VAL A 288 -4.41 -40.16 -17.95
N PRO A 289 -3.35 -40.09 -18.78
CA PRO A 289 -3.27 -39.06 -19.82
C PRO A 289 -4.43 -39.25 -20.80
N GLU A 290 -5.28 -38.24 -20.91
CA GLU A 290 -6.30 -38.20 -21.95
C GLU A 290 -5.63 -38.11 -23.34
N PRO A 291 -6.15 -38.79 -24.37
CA PRO A 291 -5.62 -38.69 -25.72
C PRO A 291 -5.79 -37.25 -26.23
N GLU A 292 -4.66 -36.64 -26.62
CA GLU A 292 -4.60 -35.26 -27.09
C GLU A 292 -5.51 -35.03 -28.31
N CYS A 293 -6.55 -34.23 -28.13
CA CYS A 293 -7.36 -33.73 -29.24
C CYS A 293 -6.65 -32.54 -29.90
N ASN A 294 -6.00 -32.83 -31.03
CA ASN A 294 -5.26 -31.87 -31.85
C ASN A 294 -6.21 -30.82 -32.45
N THR A 295 -6.20 -29.60 -31.92
CA THR A 295 -6.82 -28.44 -32.58
C THR A 295 -5.75 -27.44 -32.98
N MET A 296 -5.44 -27.44 -34.27
CA MET A 296 -4.64 -26.41 -34.92
C MET A 296 -5.30 -25.04 -34.77
N ARG A 297 -4.52 -24.04 -34.35
CA ARG A 297 -4.81 -22.64 -34.67
C ARG A 297 -3.53 -21.86 -34.96
N ARG A 298 -3.21 -21.72 -36.25
CA ARG A 298 -2.50 -20.55 -36.85
C ARG A 298 -3.24 -19.28 -36.40
N GLY A 299 -2.64 -18.13 -36.11
CA GLY A 299 -1.31 -17.56 -36.30
C GLY A 299 -1.46 -16.04 -36.41
N TYR A 300 -0.36 -15.29 -36.20
CA TYR A 300 -0.15 -13.83 -36.37
C TYR A 300 -0.69 -12.91 -35.26
N GLY A 301 0.01 -11.87 -34.76
CA GLY A 301 1.34 -11.30 -35.06
C GLY A 301 1.47 -9.87 -34.46
N GLY A 302 2.71 -9.40 -34.23
CA GLY A 302 3.10 -7.98 -33.98
C GLY A 302 2.83 -7.44 -32.56
N GLY A 303 3.60 -6.55 -31.93
CA GLY A 303 4.73 -5.69 -32.29
C GLY A 303 5.15 -4.84 -31.05
N ARG A 304 6.27 -4.13 -31.16
CA ARG A 304 7.18 -3.59 -30.11
C ARG A 304 6.78 -2.26 -29.40
N GLY A 305 7.48 -2.00 -28.28
CA GLY A 305 8.05 -0.70 -27.82
C GLY A 305 7.22 0.09 -26.80
N GLY A 306 7.70 0.82 -25.79
CA GLY A 306 9.04 1.29 -25.38
C GLY A 306 8.96 2.75 -24.84
N TYR A 307 9.68 3.04 -23.74
CA TYR A 307 10.21 4.34 -23.25
C TYR A 307 9.58 5.10 -22.05
N GLU A 308 10.52 5.71 -21.32
CA GLU A 308 10.56 6.34 -19.98
C GLU A 308 9.95 7.76 -19.88
N MET A 309 9.81 8.28 -18.64
CA MET A 309 10.01 9.70 -18.36
C MET A 309 10.50 9.95 -16.91
N ALA A 310 11.37 10.96 -16.78
CA ALA A 310 12.20 11.30 -15.61
C ALA A 310 11.73 12.56 -14.84
N CYS A 311 12.58 12.98 -13.87
CA CYS A 311 12.66 14.25 -13.09
C CYS A 311 12.06 14.20 -11.67
N ALA A 312 12.55 14.89 -10.63
CA ALA A 312 13.79 15.61 -10.28
C ALA A 312 13.70 16.01 -8.78
N ALA A 313 14.82 16.42 -8.17
CA ALA A 313 15.07 16.68 -6.73
C ALA A 313 14.22 17.79 -6.04
N PRO A 314 14.28 17.92 -4.68
CA PRO A 314 15.15 18.98 -4.10
C PRO A 314 15.81 18.68 -2.73
N MET A 315 16.58 19.67 -2.28
CA MET A 315 17.64 19.72 -1.25
C MET A 315 17.23 19.60 0.23
N ALA A 316 18.25 19.27 1.03
CA ALA A 316 18.26 19.11 2.48
C ALA A 316 18.22 20.41 3.29
N LEU A 317 17.61 20.33 4.49
CA LEU A 317 17.78 21.27 5.59
C LEU A 317 18.21 20.50 6.86
N ARG A 318 19.23 21.02 7.54
CA ARG A 318 19.73 20.55 8.84
C ARG A 318 18.82 21.09 9.96
N CYS A 319 18.51 20.29 10.96
CA CYS A 319 18.10 20.80 12.28
C CYS A 319 18.55 19.87 13.42
N GLN A 320 18.99 20.47 14.53
CA GLN A 320 19.46 19.80 15.76
C GLN A 320 18.29 19.22 16.58
N LYS A 321 18.55 18.13 17.33
CA LYS A 321 17.53 17.36 18.08
C LYS A 321 17.19 17.99 19.44
N MET A 322 15.89 18.06 19.76
CA MET A 322 15.35 18.11 21.13
C MET A 322 14.73 16.74 21.48
N GLY A 323 14.62 16.44 22.78
CA GLY A 323 14.14 15.13 23.29
C GLY A 323 12.67 14.82 22.93
N MET A 324 12.40 13.55 22.62
CA MET A 324 11.09 13.02 22.25
C MET A 324 10.55 12.02 23.29
N THR A 325 9.23 12.02 23.49
CA THR A 325 8.48 11.08 24.34
C THR A 325 8.42 9.67 23.73
N SER A 326 8.60 8.62 24.55
CA SER A 326 8.49 7.20 24.20
C SER A 326 7.20 6.56 24.73
N ALA A 327 6.74 5.47 24.10
CA ALA A 327 5.59 4.65 24.53
C ALA A 327 6.00 3.60 25.57
N PHE A 328 5.07 3.17 26.42
CA PHE A 328 5.25 1.99 27.28
C PHE A 328 4.80 0.72 26.55
N VAL A 329 5.64 -0.32 26.56
CA VAL A 329 5.36 -1.61 25.91
C VAL A 329 4.77 -2.58 26.92
N LYS A 330 3.63 -3.19 26.58
CA LYS A 330 3.11 -4.37 27.28
C LYS A 330 3.13 -5.54 26.32
N SER A 331 4.10 -6.43 26.49
CA SER A 331 4.21 -7.65 25.68
C SER A 331 3.34 -8.76 26.28
N SER A 332 2.53 -9.41 25.45
CA SER A 332 1.90 -10.70 25.75
C SER A 332 2.42 -11.73 24.75
N ASN A 333 2.39 -13.02 25.09
CA ASN A 333 2.92 -14.11 24.25
C ASN A 333 2.23 -14.28 22.87
N ILE A 334 1.22 -13.45 22.56
CA ILE A 334 0.41 -13.53 21.32
C ILE A 334 0.47 -12.21 20.52
N ALA A 335 0.57 -11.06 21.19
CA ALA A 335 0.63 -9.75 20.56
C ALA A 335 1.31 -8.71 21.45
N SER A 336 1.89 -7.70 20.82
CA SER A 336 2.50 -6.54 21.47
C SER A 336 1.60 -5.32 21.36
N GLU A 337 1.41 -4.64 22.49
CA GLU A 337 0.67 -3.39 22.62
C GLU A 337 1.62 -2.24 22.98
N PHE A 338 1.52 -1.15 22.25
CA PHE A 338 2.33 0.06 22.40
C PHE A 338 1.46 1.21 22.89
N SER A 339 1.60 1.60 24.16
CA SER A 339 0.83 2.71 24.75
C SER A 339 1.51 4.05 24.45
N ILE A 340 0.97 4.82 23.52
CA ILE A 340 1.56 6.09 23.08
C ILE A 340 1.45 7.12 24.21
N GLY A 341 2.59 7.68 24.63
CA GLY A 341 2.66 8.51 25.83
C GLY A 341 1.94 9.86 25.75
N ARG A 342 1.62 10.35 24.55
CA ARG A 342 0.82 11.58 24.35
C ARG A 342 -0.53 11.21 23.73
N PRO A 343 -1.65 11.73 24.27
CA PRO A 343 -2.93 11.61 23.60
C PRO A 343 -2.87 12.20 22.19
N ALA A 344 -3.59 11.58 21.26
CA ALA A 344 -3.60 11.97 19.86
C ALA A 344 -4.91 12.68 19.53
N THR A 345 -4.82 13.72 18.70
CA THR A 345 -5.98 14.31 18.01
C THR A 345 -5.88 13.92 16.55
N ILE A 346 -6.80 13.06 16.10
CA ILE A 346 -6.86 12.48 14.76
C ILE A 346 -8.27 12.72 14.24
N ASP A 347 -8.40 13.62 13.27
CA ASP A 347 -9.67 13.88 12.61
C ASP A 347 -10.04 12.70 11.71
N ASP A 348 -11.34 12.53 11.47
CA ASP A 348 -11.80 11.53 10.52
C ASP A 348 -11.18 11.75 9.13
N ARG A 349 -10.84 10.65 8.47
CA ARG A 349 -10.16 10.61 7.17
C ARG A 349 -8.72 11.13 7.17
N THR A 350 -8.05 11.00 8.30
CA THR A 350 -6.61 11.19 8.34
C THR A 350 -5.92 10.02 7.64
N GLU A 351 -5.29 10.29 6.50
CA GLU A 351 -4.52 9.29 5.73
C GLU A 351 -3.28 8.81 6.47
N GLU A 352 -2.56 9.74 7.12
CA GLU A 352 -1.35 9.43 7.86
C GLU A 352 -1.19 10.36 9.07
N TYR A 353 -1.22 9.76 10.27
CA TYR A 353 -0.85 10.40 11.53
C TYR A 353 0.33 9.66 12.16
N LYS A 354 1.52 10.28 12.16
CA LYS A 354 2.76 9.66 12.65
C LYS A 354 2.89 9.83 14.17
N VAL A 355 2.97 8.71 14.90
CA VAL A 355 3.24 8.66 16.34
C VAL A 355 4.56 7.98 16.63
N ASN A 356 5.27 8.45 17.65
CA ASN A 356 6.51 7.82 18.12
C ASN A 356 6.19 6.67 19.08
N ILE A 357 6.62 5.46 18.73
CA ILE A 357 6.53 4.28 19.60
C ILE A 357 7.75 4.27 20.51
N GLY A 358 8.95 4.41 19.97
CA GLY A 358 10.16 4.34 20.78
C GLY A 358 11.43 4.61 20.00
N GLN A 359 12.52 4.79 20.73
CA GLN A 359 13.85 4.91 20.16
C GLN A 359 14.80 4.01 20.93
N PHE A 360 15.62 3.27 20.21
CA PHE A 360 16.64 2.39 20.79
C PHE A 360 17.85 2.30 19.87
N THR A 361 18.96 1.84 20.44
CA THR A 361 20.23 1.69 19.75
C THR A 361 20.65 0.24 19.83
N LEU A 362 21.07 -0.33 18.70
CA LEU A 362 21.57 -1.69 18.63
C LEU A 362 23.07 -1.68 18.30
N PRO A 363 23.89 -2.49 19.00
CA PRO A 363 25.28 -2.70 18.61
C PRO A 363 25.31 -3.32 17.21
N THR A 364 26.13 -2.75 16.33
CA THR A 364 26.08 -3.04 14.90
C THR A 364 27.44 -3.43 14.35
N LYS A 365 27.46 -4.44 13.50
CA LYS A 365 28.66 -4.81 12.74
C LYS A 365 28.50 -4.34 11.31
N LEU A 366 29.50 -3.61 10.82
CA LEU A 366 29.52 -3.07 9.47
C LEU A 366 30.38 -3.97 8.58
N SER A 367 29.87 -4.24 7.38
CA SER A 367 30.58 -4.98 6.33
C SER A 367 30.41 -4.28 5.00
N ASN A 368 31.42 -4.35 4.13
CA ASN A 368 31.31 -3.82 2.76
C ASN A 368 30.95 -4.97 1.82
N VAL A 369 29.89 -4.79 1.05
CA VAL A 369 29.38 -5.81 0.13
C VAL A 369 29.17 -5.18 -1.24
N THR A 370 29.59 -5.87 -2.30
CA THR A 370 29.32 -5.48 -3.69
C THR A 370 28.67 -6.62 -4.44
N VAL A 371 27.76 -6.28 -5.36
CA VAL A 371 27.13 -7.25 -6.30
C VAL A 371 27.44 -6.80 -7.73
N PRO A 372 28.68 -7.02 -8.22
CA PRO A 372 29.21 -6.34 -9.41
C PRO A 372 28.39 -6.58 -10.69
N SER A 373 27.81 -7.77 -10.82
CA SER A 373 26.93 -8.14 -11.94
C SER A 373 25.61 -7.37 -12.01
N ARG A 374 25.23 -6.65 -10.94
CA ARG A 374 24.02 -5.79 -10.88
C ARG A 374 24.39 -4.33 -10.78
N ASN A 375 25.25 -4.00 -9.83
CA ASN A 375 25.72 -2.66 -9.57
C ASN A 375 27.16 -2.73 -9.07
N ALA A 376 28.08 -2.14 -9.84
CA ALA A 376 29.50 -2.05 -9.50
C ALA A 376 29.78 -0.96 -8.46
N ALA A 377 29.04 -0.98 -7.36
CA ALA A 377 29.17 -0.08 -6.22
C ALA A 377 29.32 -0.92 -4.94
N ALA A 378 30.19 -0.47 -4.04
CA ALA A 378 30.34 -1.08 -2.72
C ALA A 378 29.31 -0.47 -1.76
N PHE A 379 28.42 -1.32 -1.24
CA PHE A 379 27.42 -0.96 -0.25
C PHE A 379 27.93 -1.27 1.15
N LEU A 380 27.64 -0.38 2.09
CA LEU A 380 27.81 -0.66 3.50
C LEU A 380 26.59 -1.43 4.00
N VAL A 381 26.80 -2.56 4.67
CA VAL A 381 25.76 -3.42 5.23
C VAL A 381 25.93 -3.48 6.74
N ALA A 382 24.87 -3.14 7.46
CA ALA A 382 24.79 -3.14 8.92
C ALA A 382 24.03 -4.39 9.41
N ASN A 383 24.70 -5.22 10.20
CA ASN A 383 24.13 -6.42 10.81
C ASN A 383 23.99 -6.23 12.32
N SER A 384 22.81 -6.51 12.87
CA SER A 384 22.54 -6.41 14.30
C SER A 384 21.52 -7.43 14.76
N VAL A 385 21.66 -7.88 16.00
CA VAL A 385 20.64 -8.68 16.69
C VAL A 385 19.73 -7.72 17.46
N ASN A 386 18.42 -7.89 17.35
CA ASN A 386 17.49 -7.09 18.14
C ASN A 386 17.57 -7.48 19.62
N SER A 387 18.26 -6.66 20.41
CA SER A 387 18.36 -6.78 21.87
C SER A 387 17.45 -5.79 22.61
N SER A 388 16.53 -5.13 21.92
CA SER A 388 15.60 -4.18 22.52
C SER A 388 14.33 -4.85 23.04
N ASP A 389 13.60 -4.15 23.90
CA ASP A 389 12.26 -4.58 24.36
C ASP A 389 11.18 -4.41 23.29
N TYR A 390 11.51 -3.85 22.12
CA TYR A 390 10.58 -3.58 21.04
C TYR A 390 10.66 -4.70 19.98
N PRO A 391 9.57 -5.44 19.76
CA PRO A 391 9.50 -6.37 18.65
C PRO A 391 9.43 -5.59 17.34
N LEU A 392 10.35 -5.91 16.43
CA LEU A 392 10.40 -5.35 15.09
C LEU A 392 9.46 -6.14 14.18
N VAL A 393 8.29 -5.57 13.89
CA VAL A 393 7.36 -6.12 12.90
C VAL A 393 7.69 -5.62 11.49
N ALA A 394 7.35 -6.40 10.47
CA ALA A 394 7.59 -6.03 9.08
C ALA A 394 6.93 -4.67 8.75
N GLY A 395 7.71 -3.74 8.22
CA GLY A 395 7.29 -2.36 8.01
C GLY A 395 8.20 -1.59 7.08
N GLN A 396 7.77 -0.39 6.72
CA GLN A 396 8.56 0.49 5.86
C GLN A 396 9.72 1.09 6.65
N THR A 397 10.86 1.27 5.99
CA THR A 397 12.08 1.79 6.61
C THR A 397 12.65 2.94 5.79
N SER A 398 12.99 4.05 6.43
CA SER A 398 13.91 5.05 5.87
C SER A 398 15.30 4.76 6.40
N ILE A 399 16.21 4.37 5.51
CA ILE A 399 17.59 4.01 5.87
C ILE A 399 18.51 5.12 5.38
N PHE A 400 19.28 5.68 6.31
CA PHE A 400 20.34 6.64 5.99
C PHE A 400 21.69 5.90 5.99
N LEU A 401 21.93 5.11 4.94
CA LEU A 401 23.17 4.37 4.70
C LEU A 401 23.46 4.46 3.20
N ASP A 402 24.64 4.95 2.83
CA ASP A 402 24.98 5.26 1.43
C ASP A 402 26.04 4.29 0.88
N VAL A 403 26.24 4.35 -0.44
CA VAL A 403 27.36 3.72 -1.14
C VAL A 403 28.66 4.26 -0.56
N ASP A 404 29.68 3.41 -0.38
CA ASP A 404 31.01 3.87 -0.01
C ASP A 404 31.78 4.35 -1.24
N PRO A 405 31.98 5.68 -1.44
CA PRO A 405 32.71 6.19 -2.60
C PRO A 405 34.21 5.85 -2.56
N ASN A 406 34.72 5.40 -1.40
CA ASN A 406 36.14 5.10 -1.22
C ASN A 406 36.50 3.66 -1.58
N ILE A 407 35.54 2.86 -2.05
CA ILE A 407 35.82 1.54 -2.63
C ILE A 407 35.39 1.57 -4.09
N ARG A 408 36.37 1.58 -4.99
CA ARG A 408 36.11 1.56 -6.43
C ARG A 408 35.96 0.11 -6.87
N VAL A 409 34.84 -0.19 -7.54
CA VAL A 409 34.56 -1.51 -8.13
C VAL A 409 34.41 -1.34 -9.64
N GLU A 410 35.10 -2.18 -10.41
CA GLU A 410 35.01 -2.23 -11.86
C GLU A 410 34.74 -3.68 -12.30
N TYR A 411 33.58 -3.90 -12.89
CA TYR A 411 33.17 -5.21 -13.40
C TYR A 411 33.49 -5.34 -14.89
N LYS A 412 34.34 -6.30 -15.25
CA LYS A 412 34.73 -6.51 -16.66
C LYS A 412 33.69 -7.36 -17.39
N PRO A 413 33.56 -7.22 -18.73
CA PRO A 413 32.69 -8.06 -19.52
C PRO A 413 32.97 -9.56 -19.29
N VAL A 414 31.90 -10.32 -19.08
CA VAL A 414 31.96 -11.76 -18.83
C VAL A 414 32.53 -12.47 -20.05
N LYS A 415 33.52 -13.33 -19.84
CA LYS A 415 34.11 -14.15 -20.91
C LYS A 415 33.48 -15.54 -20.87
N ASN A 416 32.88 -15.92 -22.00
CA ASN A 416 32.33 -17.25 -22.19
C ASN A 416 33.11 -17.95 -23.31
N TYR A 417 33.64 -19.14 -23.04
CA TYR A 417 34.35 -19.95 -24.04
C TYR A 417 34.15 -21.44 -23.78
N GLN A 418 34.35 -22.26 -24.81
CA GLN A 418 34.27 -23.71 -24.70
C GLN A 418 35.66 -24.28 -24.39
N GLU A 419 35.74 -25.23 -23.46
CA GLU A 419 36.96 -25.98 -23.15
C GLU A 419 36.70 -27.45 -23.47
N ARG A 420 37.53 -28.07 -24.31
CA ARG A 420 37.41 -29.49 -24.66
C ARG A 420 38.25 -30.30 -23.68
N THR A 421 37.64 -30.83 -22.63
CA THR A 421 38.27 -31.86 -21.80
C THR A 421 38.19 -33.21 -22.54
N GLY A 422 39.27 -33.99 -22.50
CA GLY A 422 39.54 -35.10 -23.43
C GLY A 422 38.58 -36.31 -23.42
N THR A 423 38.88 -37.21 -24.35
CA THR A 423 38.19 -38.39 -24.90
C THR A 423 37.14 -39.10 -24.02
N VAL A 424 35.91 -39.14 -24.57
CA VAL A 424 34.71 -39.97 -24.25
C VAL A 424 33.53 -39.19 -23.64
N GLU A 425 32.39 -39.34 -24.33
CA GLU A 425 31.04 -38.76 -24.19
C GLU A 425 30.78 -37.33 -24.74
N LYS A 426 29.68 -37.20 -25.49
CA LYS A 426 29.21 -35.98 -26.19
C LYS A 426 28.74 -34.91 -25.19
N LEU A 427 29.64 -34.37 -24.38
CA LEU A 427 29.35 -33.29 -23.43
C LEU A 427 29.86 -31.96 -23.98
N ASN A 428 29.05 -30.91 -23.84
CA ASN A 428 29.43 -29.53 -24.09
C ASN A 428 29.82 -28.89 -22.76
N SER A 429 31.07 -28.43 -22.65
CA SER A 429 31.58 -27.74 -21.46
C SER A 429 31.75 -26.26 -21.78
N GLN A 430 30.92 -25.42 -21.17
CA GLN A 430 30.97 -23.97 -21.28
C GLN A 430 31.63 -23.39 -20.03
N VAL A 431 32.72 -22.66 -20.23
CA VAL A 431 33.43 -21.95 -19.18
C VAL A 431 32.96 -20.50 -19.14
N THR A 432 32.62 -20.04 -17.94
CA THR A 432 32.25 -18.65 -17.66
C THR A 432 33.25 -18.05 -16.70
N GLU A 433 33.90 -16.96 -17.11
CA GLU A 433 34.87 -16.21 -16.31
C GLU A 433 34.36 -14.79 -16.07
N LYS A 434 34.14 -14.45 -14.80
CA LYS A 434 33.77 -13.12 -14.32
C LYS A 434 34.98 -12.48 -13.65
N THR A 435 35.32 -11.25 -14.02
CA THR A 435 36.47 -10.55 -13.44
C THR A 435 36.03 -9.22 -12.86
N THR A 436 36.36 -8.99 -11.59
CA THR A 436 36.04 -7.77 -10.84
C THR A 436 37.35 -7.17 -10.33
N ALA A 437 37.64 -5.93 -10.72
CA ALA A 437 38.73 -5.17 -10.14
C ALA A 437 38.18 -4.31 -9.00
N VAL A 438 38.81 -4.38 -7.83
CA VAL A 438 38.42 -3.64 -6.63
C VAL A 438 39.61 -2.83 -6.14
N THR A 439 39.38 -1.60 -5.67
CA THR A 439 40.43 -0.73 -5.12
C THR A 439 39.94 -0.08 -3.84
N ASN A 440 40.75 -0.22 -2.78
CA ASN A 440 40.50 0.46 -1.51
C ASN A 440 41.18 1.84 -1.51
N LEU A 441 40.40 2.91 -1.47
CA LEU A 441 40.89 4.30 -1.37
C LEU A 441 40.84 4.83 0.07
N ARG A 442 40.39 4.01 1.04
CA ARG A 442 40.38 4.38 2.45
C ARG A 442 41.80 4.36 3.04
N PRO A 443 42.07 5.16 4.09
CA PRO A 443 43.34 5.12 4.81
C PRO A 443 43.52 3.85 5.66
N ASN A 444 42.45 3.08 5.88
CA ASN A 444 42.44 1.87 6.71
C ASN A 444 42.16 0.63 5.86
N PRO A 445 42.63 -0.56 6.28
CA PRO A 445 42.30 -1.81 5.61
C PRO A 445 40.81 -2.12 5.68
N VAL A 446 40.29 -2.75 4.63
CA VAL A 446 38.86 -3.08 4.49
C VAL A 446 38.68 -4.54 4.11
N LEU A 447 37.68 -5.19 4.71
CA LEU A 447 37.12 -6.45 4.22
C LEU A 447 35.95 -6.14 3.28
N LEU A 448 36.08 -6.58 2.02
CA LEU A 448 35.08 -6.43 0.98
C LEU A 448 34.58 -7.82 0.55
N THR A 449 33.29 -8.05 0.68
CA THR A 449 32.62 -9.26 0.18
C THR A 449 32.05 -9.00 -1.21
N ILE A 450 32.51 -9.80 -2.18
CA ILE A 450 32.03 -9.78 -3.56
C ILE A 450 31.03 -10.91 -3.72
N ARG A 451 29.77 -10.55 -3.91
CA ARG A 451 28.66 -11.50 -4.04
C ARG A 451 28.36 -11.76 -5.52
N GLU A 452 28.43 -13.02 -5.91
CA GLU A 452 28.18 -13.48 -7.27
C GLU A 452 27.22 -14.66 -7.29
N GLN A 453 26.31 -14.68 -8.26
CA GLN A 453 25.44 -15.83 -8.48
C GLN A 453 26.14 -16.88 -9.36
N LEU A 454 26.01 -18.14 -8.97
CA LEU A 454 26.34 -19.33 -9.76
C LEU A 454 25.03 -19.98 -10.23
N PRO A 455 24.97 -20.53 -11.46
CA PRO A 455 23.78 -21.23 -11.92
C PRO A 455 23.44 -22.43 -11.02
N ARG A 456 22.20 -22.49 -10.54
CA ARG A 456 21.68 -23.67 -9.86
C ARG A 456 21.09 -24.61 -10.89
N SER A 457 21.62 -25.83 -10.95
CA SER A 457 21.07 -26.85 -11.84
C SER A 457 19.69 -27.31 -11.36
N THR A 458 18.72 -27.35 -12.27
CA THR A 458 17.37 -27.92 -12.05
C THR A 458 17.24 -29.33 -12.62
N ASP A 459 18.25 -29.82 -13.34
CA ASP A 459 18.26 -31.14 -13.98
C ASP A 459 19.58 -31.84 -13.66
N SER A 460 19.51 -33.10 -13.21
CA SER A 460 20.68 -33.94 -12.92
C SER A 460 21.71 -34.05 -14.06
N ARG A 461 21.31 -33.77 -15.30
CA ARG A 461 22.17 -33.82 -16.50
C ARG A 461 23.03 -32.57 -16.69
N ILE A 462 22.72 -31.47 -16.00
CA ILE A 462 23.50 -30.23 -16.04
C ILE A 462 24.35 -30.18 -14.77
N LYS A 463 25.67 -30.16 -14.94
CA LYS A 463 26.63 -30.07 -13.84
C LYS A 463 27.31 -28.72 -13.85
N VAL A 464 27.23 -28.00 -12.74
CA VAL A 464 27.87 -26.69 -12.55
C VAL A 464 28.97 -26.84 -11.50
N THR A 465 30.22 -26.54 -11.89
CA THR A 465 31.40 -26.70 -11.02
C THR A 465 32.16 -25.39 -10.93
N LEU A 466 32.38 -24.88 -9.71
CA LEU A 466 33.25 -23.72 -9.48
C LEU A 466 34.72 -24.15 -9.61
N GLN A 467 35.49 -23.46 -10.44
CA GLN A 467 36.94 -23.68 -10.60
C GLN A 467 37.78 -22.68 -9.80
N SER A 468 37.32 -21.45 -9.64
CA SER A 468 38.01 -20.41 -8.87
C SER A 468 37.01 -19.37 -8.38
N PRO A 469 37.11 -18.88 -7.13
CA PRO A 469 38.02 -19.33 -6.07
C PRO A 469 37.65 -20.73 -5.53
N GLU A 470 38.53 -21.35 -4.77
CA GLU A 470 38.17 -22.51 -3.95
C GLU A 470 37.24 -22.03 -2.83
N ALA A 471 36.05 -22.60 -2.73
CA ALA A 471 35.01 -22.13 -1.83
C ALA A 471 34.48 -23.25 -0.93
N LYS A 472 34.16 -22.89 0.31
CA LYS A 472 33.55 -23.79 1.29
C LYS A 472 32.02 -23.73 1.17
N GLU A 473 31.35 -24.88 1.20
CA GLU A 473 29.88 -24.91 1.26
C GLU A 473 29.42 -24.65 2.69
N VAL A 474 28.52 -23.68 2.86
CA VAL A 474 27.95 -23.26 4.15
C VAL A 474 26.43 -23.30 4.08
N ALA A 475 25.77 -23.58 5.22
CA ALA A 475 24.31 -23.63 5.30
C ALA A 475 23.67 -22.24 5.27
N GLU A 476 24.31 -21.27 5.93
CA GLU A 476 23.90 -19.86 6.00
C GLU A 476 25.14 -18.97 5.82
N PRO A 477 25.00 -17.77 5.24
CA PRO A 477 26.12 -16.84 5.09
C PRO A 477 26.65 -16.39 6.45
N SER A 478 27.97 -16.27 6.59
CA SER A 478 28.56 -15.79 7.83
C SER A 478 28.11 -14.36 8.17
N VAL A 479 27.67 -14.14 9.41
CA VAL A 479 27.30 -12.81 9.93
C VAL A 479 28.53 -11.89 10.03
N GLU A 480 29.72 -12.48 10.24
CA GLU A 480 31.00 -11.79 10.23
C GLU A 480 31.83 -12.23 9.03
N PRO A 481 32.16 -11.31 8.10
CA PRO A 481 32.92 -11.67 6.92
C PRO A 481 34.35 -12.01 7.31
N THR A 482 34.75 -13.26 7.04
CA THR A 482 36.16 -13.69 7.11
C THR A 482 36.73 -13.84 5.71
N ALA A 483 38.02 -13.56 5.52
CA ALA A 483 38.67 -13.70 4.22
C ALA A 483 38.56 -15.14 3.69
N GLY A 484 38.12 -15.29 2.45
CA GLY A 484 37.83 -16.59 1.84
C GLY A 484 36.58 -16.55 0.97
N ALA A 485 36.22 -17.69 0.42
CA ALA A 485 35.03 -17.83 -0.41
C ALA A 485 34.07 -18.88 0.19
N GLU A 486 32.80 -18.51 0.26
CA GLU A 486 31.72 -19.34 0.80
C GLU A 486 30.59 -19.45 -0.24
N ILE A 487 29.98 -20.64 -0.34
CA ILE A 487 28.83 -20.88 -1.23
C ILE A 487 27.63 -21.30 -0.38
N THR A 488 26.51 -20.62 -0.57
CA THR A 488 25.22 -20.97 0.05
C THR A 488 24.46 -22.04 -0.76
N PRO A 489 23.42 -22.71 -0.19
CA PRO A 489 22.61 -23.69 -0.91
C PRO A 489 21.88 -23.11 -2.14
N GLU A 490 21.67 -21.80 -2.16
CA GLU A 490 21.09 -21.04 -3.27
C GLU A 490 22.08 -20.81 -4.43
N LYS A 491 23.31 -21.33 -4.30
CA LYS A 491 24.42 -21.13 -5.24
C LYS A 491 24.82 -19.65 -5.37
N ILE A 492 24.76 -18.91 -4.27
CA ILE A 492 25.35 -17.59 -4.12
C ILE A 492 26.77 -17.76 -3.56
N LEU A 493 27.76 -17.20 -4.27
CA LEU A 493 29.16 -17.16 -3.87
C LEU A 493 29.43 -15.82 -3.18
N ASP A 494 29.80 -15.86 -1.91
CA ASP A 494 30.33 -14.72 -1.17
C ASP A 494 31.86 -14.85 -1.08
N TYR A 495 32.58 -14.05 -1.89
CA TYR A 495 34.04 -14.02 -1.90
C TYR A 495 34.56 -12.77 -1.17
N THR A 496 35.01 -12.95 0.06
CA THR A 496 35.56 -11.90 0.91
C THR A 496 37.07 -11.75 0.73
N VAL A 497 37.50 -10.54 0.39
CA VAL A 497 38.91 -10.15 0.26
C VAL A 497 39.26 -9.06 1.26
N GLN A 498 40.43 -9.20 1.89
CA GLN A 498 41.04 -8.10 2.65
C GLN A 498 41.86 -7.24 1.70
N LEU A 499 41.66 -5.92 1.77
CA LEU A 499 42.33 -4.91 0.97
C LEU A 499 43.06 -3.92 1.87
N ALA A 500 44.37 -3.80 1.74
CA ALA A 500 45.16 -2.78 2.41
C ALA A 500 44.83 -1.37 1.87
N PRO A 501 45.21 -0.29 2.58
CA PRO A 501 45.03 1.07 2.10
C PRO A 501 45.70 1.29 0.74
N GLY A 502 44.94 1.78 -0.25
CA GLY A 502 45.44 2.00 -1.62
C GLY A 502 45.56 0.73 -2.48
N GLU A 503 45.28 -0.46 -1.94
CA GLU A 503 45.46 -1.72 -2.67
C GLU A 503 44.41 -1.87 -3.78
N ALA A 504 44.88 -2.21 -4.98
CA ALA A 504 44.04 -2.65 -6.09
C ALA A 504 44.19 -4.17 -6.27
N ARG A 505 43.07 -4.88 -6.25
CA ARG A 505 43.02 -6.35 -6.37
C ARG A 505 42.06 -6.76 -7.48
N THR A 506 42.47 -7.73 -8.28
CA THR A 506 41.59 -8.36 -9.27
C THR A 506 41.10 -9.69 -8.74
N VAL A 507 39.79 -9.85 -8.72
CA VAL A 507 39.09 -11.05 -8.27
C VAL A 507 38.48 -11.72 -9.49
N VAL A 508 38.72 -13.02 -9.64
CA VAL A 508 38.22 -13.83 -10.75
C VAL A 508 37.33 -14.93 -10.19
N VAL A 509 36.10 -14.99 -10.69
CA VAL A 509 35.17 -16.09 -10.44
C VAL A 509 35.02 -16.87 -11.73
N LYS A 510 35.46 -18.13 -11.73
CA LYS A 510 35.45 -19.02 -12.89
C LYS A 510 34.67 -20.28 -12.55
N TYR A 511 33.64 -20.60 -13.33
CA TYR A 511 32.88 -21.84 -13.21
C TYR A 511 32.63 -22.48 -14.58
N VAL A 512 32.39 -23.78 -14.57
CA VAL A 512 32.11 -24.58 -15.76
C VAL A 512 30.73 -25.19 -15.66
N THR A 513 29.96 -25.04 -16.72
CA THR A 513 28.68 -25.72 -16.92
C THR A 513 28.88 -26.82 -17.95
N GLU A 514 28.61 -28.06 -17.57
CA GLU A 514 28.67 -29.24 -18.43
C GLU A 514 27.25 -29.76 -18.69
N HIS A 515 26.91 -30.00 -19.94
CA HIS A 515 25.59 -30.53 -20.35
C HIS A 515 25.70 -31.39 -21.63
N PRO A 516 24.70 -32.24 -21.94
CA PRO A 516 24.68 -33.02 -23.18
C PRO A 516 24.75 -32.12 -24.43
N ALA A 517 25.56 -32.52 -25.43
CA ALA A 517 25.83 -31.71 -26.62
C ALA A 517 24.62 -31.49 -27.55
N GLU A 518 23.56 -32.30 -27.40
CA GLU A 518 22.34 -32.21 -28.21
C GLU A 518 21.29 -31.24 -27.59
N GLU A 519 21.55 -30.73 -26.38
CA GLU A 519 20.63 -29.87 -25.63
C GLU A 519 21.18 -28.44 -25.47
N GLN A 520 20.29 -27.45 -25.44
CA GLN A 520 20.63 -26.05 -25.15
C GLN A 520 20.22 -25.70 -23.71
N VAL A 521 21.11 -25.03 -22.97
CA VAL A 521 20.84 -24.57 -21.60
C VAL A 521 20.37 -23.11 -21.64
N SER A 522 19.18 -22.84 -21.11
CA SER A 522 18.70 -21.49 -20.83
C SER A 522 18.96 -21.13 -19.37
N TYR A 523 19.26 -19.86 -19.11
CA TYR A 523 19.47 -19.33 -17.77
C TYR A 523 18.35 -18.34 -17.46
N GLU A 524 17.50 -18.66 -16.48
CA GLU A 524 16.46 -17.79 -15.98
C GLU A 524 16.74 -17.43 -14.52
N GLU A 525 16.65 -16.14 -14.20
CA GLU A 525 16.71 -15.67 -12.83
C GLU A 525 15.31 -15.66 -12.23
N LYS A 526 15.15 -16.34 -11.08
CA LYS A 526 13.91 -16.36 -10.31
C LYS A 526 14.16 -15.70 -8.96
N PHE A 527 13.35 -14.70 -8.64
CA PHE A 527 13.40 -13.94 -7.40
C PHE A 527 12.47 -14.53 -6.35
#